data_AF-A0A520ZU56-F1
#
_entry.id   AF-A0A520ZU56-F1
#
_cell.length_a   1.000
_cell.length_b   1.000
_cell.length_c   1.000
_cell.angle_alpha   90.00
_cell.angle_beta   90.00
_cell.angle_gamma   90.00
#
_symmetry.space_group_name_H-M   'P 1'
#
loop_
_entity.id
_entity.type
_entity.pdbx_description
1 polymer ?
#
loop_
_entity_poly.entity_id
_entity_poly.type
_entity_poly.pdbx_seq_one_letter_code
_entity_poly.pdbx_strand_id
1 'polypeptide(L)'
;MQGAVAKRLSGGRLHLQHGPIDLIVTADGERVAAFDAAERRFRAILGELVSELPGLRRPITGTRFHSPVARRMADAVRPHHDHAFITPMAAVA
;
A
#
# COMPACT_ATOMS: atom_id res chain seq x y z
N MET A 1 10.81 3.94 14.32
CA MET A 1 10.24 4.24 12.99
C MET A 1 9.43 5.52 13.13
N GLN A 2 9.60 6.48 12.22
CA GLN A 2 8.74 7.68 12.20
C GLN A 2 7.30 7.22 11.92
N GLY A 3 6.32 7.78 12.64
CA GLY A 3 4.91 7.47 12.44
C GLY A 3 4.39 8.02 11.12
N ALA A 4 3.21 7.56 10.71
CA ALA A 4 2.53 8.09 9.53
C ALA A 4 2.19 9.58 9.71
N VAL A 5 2.51 10.39 8.72
CA VAL A 5 2.21 11.82 8.63
C VAL A 5 1.08 12.05 7.65
N ALA A 6 0.14 12.93 8.02
CA ALA A 6 -0.93 13.40 7.15
C ALA A 6 -0.98 14.92 7.19
N LYS A 7 -0.91 15.57 6.02
CA LYS A 7 -0.90 17.02 5.89
C LYS A 7 -1.89 17.47 4.81
N ARG A 8 -2.80 18.37 5.18
CA ARG A 8 -3.63 19.09 4.20
C ARG A 8 -2.76 20.10 3.47
N LEU A 9 -2.81 20.10 2.14
CA LEU A 9 -2.08 21.03 1.28
C LEU A 9 -3.04 22.01 0.62
N SER A 10 -2.48 23.10 0.09
CA SER A 10 -3.22 24.02 -0.76
C SER A 10 -3.79 23.31 -2.00
N GLY A 11 -4.91 23.84 -2.50
CA GLY A 11 -5.65 23.26 -3.63
C GLY A 11 -6.47 22.02 -3.28
N GLY A 12 -6.84 21.83 -2.00
CA GLY A 12 -7.72 20.73 -1.58
C GLY A 12 -7.07 19.35 -1.68
N ARG A 13 -5.76 19.27 -1.51
CA ARG A 13 -4.97 18.03 -1.59
C ARG A 13 -4.61 17.52 -0.20
N LEU A 14 -4.40 16.22 -0.09
CA LEU A 14 -3.88 15.55 1.10
C LEU A 14 -2.54 14.91 0.78
N HIS A 15 -1.53 15.20 1.58
CA HIS A 15 -0.24 14.51 1.56
C HIS A 15 -0.19 13.47 2.68
N LEU A 16 0.19 12.24 2.34
CA LEU A 16 0.37 11.14 3.27
C LEU A 16 1.78 10.57 3.11
N GLN A 17 2.54 10.49 4.20
CA GLN A 17 3.90 9.95 4.17
C GLN A 17 4.17 9.03 5.36
N HIS A 18 4.70 7.83 5.10
CA HIS A 18 5.08 6.87 6.14
C HIS A 18 6.19 5.97 5.62
N GLY A 19 7.39 6.09 6.20
CA GLY A 19 8.57 5.41 5.66
C GLY A 19 8.78 5.79 4.19
N PRO A 20 8.91 4.81 3.27
CA PRO A 20 9.11 5.08 1.84
C PRO A 20 7.81 5.37 1.07
N ILE A 21 6.64 5.26 1.70
CA ILE A 21 5.36 5.49 1.03
C ILE A 21 5.05 6.98 1.08
N ASP A 22 4.80 7.58 -0.09
CA ASP A 22 4.53 9.00 -0.27
C ASP A 22 3.37 9.20 -1.27
N LEU A 23 2.26 9.80 -0.83
CA LEU A 23 1.05 9.97 -1.64
C LEU A 23 0.56 11.42 -1.62
N ILE A 24 0.11 11.91 -2.78
CA ILE A 24 -0.68 13.13 -2.93
C ILE A 24 -2.07 12.74 -3.44
N VAL A 25 -3.10 12.95 -2.63
CA VAL A 25 -4.46 12.47 -2.90
C VAL A 25 -5.43 13.65 -3.04
N THR A 26 -6.38 13.51 -3.95
CA THR A 26 -7.57 14.38 -4.07
C THR A 26 -8.83 13.52 -4.01
N ALA A 27 -9.97 14.11 -3.68
CA ALA A 27 -11.25 13.42 -3.66
C ALA A 27 -12.36 14.37 -4.07
N ASP A 28 -13.15 13.99 -5.07
CA ASP A 28 -14.36 14.71 -5.46
C ASP A 28 -15.52 14.34 -4.53
N GLY A 29 -16.47 15.26 -4.35
CA GLY A 29 -17.59 15.07 -3.41
C GLY A 29 -17.16 15.18 -1.95
N GLU A 30 -17.43 14.15 -1.14
CA GLU A 30 -17.23 14.12 0.33
C GLU A 30 -15.75 14.06 0.75
N ARG A 31 -14.98 15.09 0.39
CA ARG A 31 -13.53 15.14 0.52
C ARG A 31 -13.04 14.92 1.95
N VAL A 32 -13.72 15.47 2.95
CA VAL A 32 -13.33 15.34 4.36
C VAL A 32 -13.41 13.87 4.79
N ALA A 33 -14.55 13.21 4.55
CA ALA A 33 -14.75 11.81 4.91
C ALA A 33 -13.77 10.88 4.17
N ALA A 34 -13.55 11.12 2.87
CA ALA A 34 -12.59 10.37 2.07
C ALA A 34 -11.16 10.51 2.60
N PHE A 35 -10.76 11.74 2.95
CA PHE A 35 -9.43 12.02 3.49
C PHE A 35 -9.22 11.39 4.87
N ASP A 36 -10.23 11.42 5.74
CA ASP A 36 -10.14 10.79 7.06
C ASP A 36 -10.06 9.26 6.94
N ALA A 37 -10.77 8.67 5.97
CA ALA A 37 -10.66 7.25 5.67
C ALA A 37 -9.27 6.88 5.13
N ALA A 38 -8.72 7.68 4.22
CA ALA A 38 -7.37 7.49 3.68
C ALA A 38 -6.33 7.56 4.79
N GLU A 39 -6.40 8.58 5.66
CA GLU A 39 -5.47 8.75 6.78
C GLU A 39 -5.54 7.56 7.76
N ARG A 40 -6.75 7.14 8.17
CA ARG A 40 -6.92 5.97 9.05
C ARG A 40 -6.29 4.71 8.45
N ARG A 41 -6.53 4.44 7.16
CA ARG A 41 -5.95 3.25 6.51
C ARG A 41 -4.42 3.35 6.41
N PHE A 42 -3.91 4.54 6.10
CA PHE A 42 -2.49 4.79 5.87
C PHE A 42 -1.64 4.60 7.13
N ARG A 43 -2.20 4.82 8.33
CA ARG A 43 -1.51 4.53 9.60
C ARG A 43 -1.11 3.06 9.76
N ALA A 44 -1.92 2.12 9.28
CA ALA A 44 -1.71 0.68 9.50
C ALA A 44 -0.93 -0.02 8.38
N ILE A 45 -1.07 0.45 7.13
CA ILE A 45 -0.66 -0.29 5.93
C ILE A 45 0.83 -0.65 5.90
N LEU A 46 1.73 0.26 6.29
CA LEU A 46 3.17 -0.03 6.28
C LEU A 46 3.52 -1.15 7.27
N GLY A 47 2.94 -1.13 8.47
CA GLY A 47 3.18 -2.15 9.48
C GLY A 47 2.72 -3.54 9.02
N GLU A 48 1.56 -3.61 8.38
CA GLU A 48 1.03 -4.84 7.78
C GLU A 48 1.93 -5.37 6.65
N LEU A 49 2.43 -4.50 5.77
CA LEU A 49 3.31 -4.93 4.69
C LEU A 49 4.68 -5.35 5.21
N VAL A 50 5.20 -4.67 6.22
CA VAL A 50 6.48 -5.03 6.86
C VAL A 50 6.40 -6.39 7.55
N SER A 51 5.30 -6.72 8.22
CA SER A 51 5.14 -8.03 8.87
C SER A 51 5.11 -9.19 7.88
N GLU A 52 4.67 -8.96 6.64
CA GLU A 52 4.62 -9.95 5.57
C GLU A 52 5.76 -9.82 4.54
N LEU A 53 6.67 -8.87 4.75
CA LEU A 53 7.74 -8.49 3.81
C LEU A 53 8.66 -9.65 3.39
N PRO A 54 9.03 -10.61 4.28
CA PRO A 54 9.82 -11.76 3.87
C PRO A 54 9.14 -12.60 2.77
N GLY A 55 7.80 -12.71 2.81
CA GLY A 55 7.03 -13.40 1.78
C GLY A 55 6.84 -12.55 0.52
N LEU A 56 6.59 -11.25 0.68
CA LEU A 56 6.40 -10.32 -0.44
C LEU A 56 7.63 -10.18 -1.33
N ARG A 57 8.84 -10.36 -0.76
CA ARG A 57 10.12 -10.29 -1.49
C ARG A 57 10.54 -11.60 -2.16
N ARG A 58 9.76 -12.67 -2.02
CA ARG A 58 10.03 -13.96 -2.67
C ARG A 58 9.19 -14.11 -3.94
N PRO A 59 9.62 -14.97 -4.88
CA PRO A 59 8.78 -15.37 -5.98
C PRO A 59 7.39 -15.81 -5.50
N ILE A 60 6.36 -15.48 -6.26
CA ILE A 60 5.00 -15.86 -5.88
C ILE A 60 4.84 -17.38 -5.93
N THR A 61 4.86 -18.03 -4.76
CA THR A 61 4.79 -19.50 -4.65
C THR A 61 3.89 -19.92 -3.49
N GLY A 62 2.59 -20.10 -3.73
CA GLY A 62 1.64 -20.67 -2.74
C GLY A 62 1.48 -19.93 -1.41
N THR A 63 2.27 -18.89 -1.13
CA THR A 63 2.27 -18.10 0.11
C THR A 63 0.91 -17.45 0.30
N ARG A 64 0.34 -17.63 1.49
CA ARG A 64 -0.91 -16.98 1.89
C ARG A 64 -0.60 -15.71 2.66
N PHE A 65 -1.19 -14.60 2.23
CA PHE A 65 -1.06 -13.29 2.86
C PHE A 65 -2.32 -12.92 3.65
N HIS A 66 -2.13 -12.27 4.80
CA HIS A 66 -3.18 -11.87 5.74
C HIS A 66 -3.64 -10.44 5.51
N SER A 67 -2.75 -9.53 5.12
CA SER A 67 -3.14 -8.18 4.74
C SER A 67 -3.93 -8.20 3.43
N PRO A 68 -5.07 -7.50 3.34
CA PRO A 68 -5.78 -7.32 2.08
C PRO A 68 -4.91 -6.68 0.99
N VAL A 69 -3.91 -5.88 1.35
CA VAL A 69 -3.01 -5.24 0.37
C VAL A 69 -2.00 -6.25 -0.16
N ALA A 70 -1.35 -7.00 0.73
CA ALA A 70 -0.43 -8.07 0.33
C ALA A 70 -1.09 -9.13 -0.55
N ARG A 71 -2.36 -9.51 -0.28
CA ARG A 71 -3.13 -10.38 -1.17
C ARG A 71 -3.32 -9.78 -2.56
N ARG A 72 -3.72 -8.50 -2.66
CA ARG A 72 -3.89 -7.83 -3.94
C ARG A 72 -2.58 -7.75 -4.73
N MET A 73 -1.47 -7.44 -4.07
CA MET A 73 -0.14 -7.44 -4.68
C MET A 73 0.21 -8.83 -5.25
N ALA A 74 -0.02 -9.88 -4.47
CA ALA A 74 0.23 -11.26 -4.88
C ALA A 74 -0.64 -11.70 -6.06
N ASP A 75 -1.93 -11.36 -6.04
CA ASP A 75 -2.86 -11.71 -7.10
C ASP A 75 -2.57 -10.95 -8.39
N ALA A 76 -2.13 -9.68 -8.30
CA ALA A 76 -1.72 -8.90 -9.47
C ALA A 76 -0.52 -9.50 -10.20
N VAL A 77 0.43 -10.10 -9.48
CA VAL A 77 1.63 -10.70 -10.10
C VAL A 77 1.45 -12.16 -10.52
N ARG A 78 0.42 -12.85 -9.99
CA ARG A 78 0.21 -14.29 -10.19
C ARG A 78 0.15 -14.71 -11.67
N PRO A 79 -0.51 -13.98 -12.60
CA PRO A 79 -0.54 -14.38 -14.01
C PRO A 79 0.84 -14.38 -14.71
N HIS A 80 1.86 -13.75 -14.11
CA HIS A 80 3.17 -13.55 -14.74
C HIS A 80 4.24 -14.55 -14.26
N HIS A 81 3.93 -15.39 -13.26
CA HIS A 81 4.91 -16.22 -12.56
C HIS A 81 5.54 -17.33 -13.40
N ASP A 82 4.85 -17.83 -14.43
CA ASP A 82 5.34 -18.91 -15.30
C ASP A 82 6.38 -18.42 -16.32
N HIS A 83 6.42 -17.11 -16.60
CA HIS A 83 7.22 -16.53 -17.68
C HIS A 83 8.34 -15.61 -17.19
N ALA A 84 8.36 -15.25 -15.90
CA ALA A 84 9.36 -14.37 -15.33
C ALA A 84 9.56 -14.60 -13.84
N PHE A 85 10.75 -14.30 -13.35
CA PHE A 85 10.97 -14.10 -11.92
C PHE A 85 10.22 -12.84 -11.49
N ILE A 86 9.12 -13.01 -10.76
CA ILE A 86 8.31 -11.91 -10.23
C ILE A 86 7.95 -12.14 -8.76
N THR A 87 8.00 -11.06 -7.99
CA THR A 87 7.62 -11.04 -6.57
C THR A 87 6.43 -10.11 -6.38
N PRO A 88 5.57 -10.31 -5.37
CA PRO A 88 4.49 -9.38 -5.05
C PRO A 88 4.93 -7.91 -4.91
N MET A 89 6.19 -7.64 -4.54
CA MET A 89 6.73 -6.28 -4.49
C MET A 89 6.67 -5.54 -5.83
N ALA A 90 6.56 -6.23 -6.97
CA ALA A 90 6.39 -5.61 -8.27
C ALA A 90 5.07 -4.82 -8.42
N ALA A 91 4.07 -5.11 -7.58
CA ALA A 91 2.74 -4.49 -7.60
C ALA A 91 2.46 -3.59 -6.39
N VAL A 92 3.51 -3.04 -5.75
CA VAL A 92 3.40 -2.31 -4.48
C VAL A 92 2.89 -0.87 -4.61
N ALA A 93 3.10 -0.24 -5.77
CA ALA A 93 2.81 1.18 -6.02
C ALA A 93 1.50 1.38 -6.77
#